data_AF-A0A7W5C7Y8-F1
#
_entry.id   AF-A0A7W5C7Y8-F1
#
_cell.length_a   1.000
_cell.length_b   1.000
_cell.length_c   1.000
_cell.angle_alpha   90.00
_cell.angle_beta   90.00
_cell.angle_gamma   90.00
#
_symmetry.space_group_name_H-M   'P 1'
#
loop_
_entity.id
_entity.type
_entity.pdbx_description
1 polymer ?
#
loop_
_entity_poly.entity_id
_entity_poly.type
_entity_poly.pdbx_seq_one_letter_code
_entity_poly.pdbx_strand_id
1 'polypeptide(L)'
;MKKTKLPGDNISLKTKKTEDPLIMQWLNTQSNLMDSLRYLVEKEIASNGVRNLQAFVPMERSTLQAGEPAPQEMDLRAHLAAGLGQFAAAVEEVIAPPKPPEPTVEEEFDDDDIEAWS
;
A
#
# COMPACT_ATOMS: atom_id res chain seq x y z
N MET A 1 -7.40 32.52 -15.01
CA MET A 1 -6.97 31.75 -13.82
C MET A 1 -7.15 30.26 -14.14
N LYS A 2 -6.21 29.39 -13.75
CA LYS A 2 -6.39 27.94 -13.91
C LYS A 2 -7.55 27.50 -13.01
N LYS A 3 -8.45 26.65 -13.50
CA LYS A 3 -9.57 26.12 -12.69
C LYS A 3 -9.00 25.37 -11.49
N THR A 4 -9.51 25.65 -10.29
CA THR A 4 -9.20 24.88 -9.08
C THR A 4 -9.72 23.45 -9.27
N LYS A 5 -8.87 22.46 -8.98
CA LYS A 5 -9.21 21.05 -9.04
C LYS A 5 -9.89 20.63 -7.74
N LEU A 6 -10.93 19.82 -7.86
CA LEU A 6 -11.63 19.21 -6.74
C LEU A 6 -11.23 17.74 -6.58
N PRO A 7 -11.42 17.14 -5.39
CA PRO A 7 -11.26 15.70 -5.21
C PRO A 7 -12.10 14.92 -6.23
N GLY A 8 -11.49 13.92 -6.88
CA GLY A 8 -12.13 13.13 -7.95
C GLY A 8 -11.94 13.70 -9.36
N ASP A 9 -11.44 14.94 -9.51
CA ASP A 9 -11.13 15.48 -10.82
C ASP A 9 -9.97 14.73 -11.49
N ASN A 10 -10.07 14.54 -12.81
CA ASN A 10 -9.00 13.94 -13.59
C ASN A 10 -7.77 14.86 -13.67
N ILE A 11 -6.60 14.24 -13.52
CA ILE A 11 -5.28 14.81 -13.81
C ILE A 11 -4.63 13.90 -14.84
N SER A 12 -4.32 14.44 -16.02
CA SER A 12 -3.63 13.69 -17.08
C SER A 12 -2.12 13.90 -16.96
N LEU A 13 -1.37 12.79 -16.86
CA LEU A 13 0.08 12.78 -16.87
C LEU A 13 0.56 12.14 -18.17
N LYS A 14 1.50 12.81 -18.87
CA LYS A 14 2.15 12.27 -20.06
C LYS A 14 3.65 12.47 -19.93
N THR A 15 4.42 11.38 -20.06
CA THR A 15 5.88 11.42 -20.05
C THR A 15 6.43 12.04 -21.34
N LYS A 16 7.67 12.52 -21.28
CA LYS A 16 8.37 13.02 -22.47
C LYS A 16 8.94 11.83 -23.25
N LYS A 17 9.19 12.02 -24.56
CA LYS A 17 9.90 11.01 -25.37
C LYS A 17 11.37 10.84 -24.96
N THR A 18 11.93 11.89 -24.36
CA THR A 18 13.30 11.97 -23.87
C THR A 18 13.35 11.86 -22.35
N GLU A 19 12.39 11.15 -21.75
CA GLU A 19 12.39 10.90 -20.30
C GLU A 19 13.59 10.04 -19.92
N ASP A 20 14.10 10.21 -18.70
CA ASP A 20 15.20 9.42 -18.19
C ASP A 20 14.80 7.93 -18.09
N PRO A 21 15.64 6.98 -18.54
CA PRO A 21 15.36 5.56 -18.45
C PRO A 21 15.06 5.06 -17.02
N LEU A 22 15.70 5.61 -15.99
CA LEU A 22 15.46 5.26 -14.60
C LEU A 22 14.10 5.75 -14.12
N ILE A 23 13.66 6.93 -14.59
CA ILE A 23 12.29 7.41 -14.32
C ILE A 23 11.28 6.46 -14.96
N MET A 24 11.51 6.04 -16.20
CA MET A 24 10.64 5.09 -16.89
C MET A 24 10.62 3.72 -16.20
N GLN A 25 11.77 3.23 -15.75
CA GLN A 25 11.84 1.99 -14.97
C GLN A 25 11.08 2.12 -13.65
N TRP A 26 11.29 3.19 -12.90
CA TRP A 26 10.56 3.44 -11.66
C TRP A 26 9.06 3.45 -11.90
N LEU A 27 8.57 4.18 -12.91
CA LEU A 27 7.15 4.21 -13.28
C LEU A 27 6.59 2.80 -13.54
N ASN A 28 7.30 1.99 -14.31
CA ASN A 28 6.87 0.64 -14.69
C ASN A 28 6.94 -0.37 -13.53
N THR A 29 7.69 -0.08 -12.47
CA THR A 29 7.76 -0.96 -11.29
C THR A 29 6.59 -0.77 -10.31
N GLN A 30 5.80 0.29 -10.47
CA GLN A 30 4.69 0.56 -9.54
C GLN A 30 3.48 -0.32 -9.86
N SER A 31 2.95 -1.02 -8.85
CA SER A 31 1.67 -1.73 -8.93
C SER A 31 0.47 -0.77 -8.91
N ASN A 32 0.61 0.35 -8.19
CA ASN A 32 -0.35 1.45 -8.17
C ASN A 32 0.37 2.80 -8.27
N LEU A 33 0.42 3.34 -9.49
CA LEU A 33 1.10 4.60 -9.77
C LEU A 33 0.44 5.80 -9.05
N MET A 34 -0.89 5.83 -8.94
CA MET A 34 -1.59 6.97 -8.35
C MET A 34 -1.34 7.09 -6.85
N ASP A 35 -1.26 5.95 -6.15
CA ASP A 35 -0.94 5.94 -4.73
C ASP A 35 0.52 6.33 -4.47
N SER A 36 1.43 5.82 -5.30
CA SER A 36 2.85 6.19 -5.25
C SER A 36 3.06 7.69 -5.47
N LEU A 37 2.34 8.29 -6.42
CA LEU A 37 2.36 9.75 -6.63
C LEU A 37 1.77 10.51 -5.44
N ARG A 38 0.68 10.01 -4.83
CA ARG A 38 0.08 10.63 -3.63
C ARG A 38 1.07 10.66 -2.49
N TYR A 39 1.75 9.55 -2.21
CA TYR A 39 2.79 9.48 -1.19
C TYR A 39 3.90 10.51 -1.41
N LEU A 40 4.41 10.64 -2.64
CA LEU A 40 5.45 11.63 -2.96
C LEU A 40 4.97 13.08 -2.76
N VAL A 41 3.72 13.38 -3.13
CA VAL A 41 3.11 14.69 -2.91
C VAL A 41 2.93 14.98 -1.42
N GLU A 42 2.43 14.02 -0.66
CA GLU A 42 2.26 14.14 0.80
C GLU A 42 3.60 14.39 1.49
N LYS A 43 4.66 13.69 1.07
CA LYS A 43 6.01 13.90 1.60
C LYS A 43 6.53 15.32 1.34
N GLU A 44 6.29 15.87 0.15
CA GLU A 44 6.64 17.27 -0.15
C GLU A 44 5.82 18.24 0.70
N ILE A 45 4.51 18.03 0.82
CA ILE A 45 3.63 18.89 1.63
C ILE A 45 4.02 18.83 3.12
N ALA A 46 4.34 17.65 3.65
CA ALA A 46 4.75 17.49 5.03
C ALA A 46 6.07 18.21 5.33
N SER A 47 7.03 18.16 4.40
CA SER A 47 8.36 18.74 4.59
C SER A 47 8.41 20.24 4.31
N ASN A 48 7.60 20.72 3.37
CA ASN A 48 7.74 22.05 2.79
C ASN A 48 6.43 22.87 2.72
N GLY A 49 5.30 22.28 3.11
CA GLY A 49 3.97 22.88 2.96
C GLY A 49 3.46 22.87 1.51
N VAL A 50 2.26 23.44 1.31
CA VAL A 50 1.66 23.57 -0.02
C VAL A 50 2.28 24.77 -0.75
N ARG A 51 3.05 24.50 -1.80
CA ARG A 51 3.74 25.53 -2.61
C ARG A 51 3.87 25.12 -4.08
N ASN A 52 4.16 26.09 -4.95
CA ASN A 52 4.50 25.79 -6.35
C ASN A 52 5.94 25.27 -6.45
N LEU A 53 6.10 23.95 -6.52
CA LEU A 53 7.42 23.29 -6.53
C LEU A 53 8.36 23.82 -7.63
N GLN A 54 7.83 24.19 -8.81
CA GLN A 54 8.65 24.71 -9.92
C GLN A 54 9.36 26.04 -9.60
N ALA A 55 8.92 26.77 -8.58
CA ALA A 55 9.62 27.98 -8.13
C ALA A 55 10.86 27.68 -7.27
N PHE A 56 10.99 26.43 -6.79
CA PHE A 56 12.03 26.02 -5.84
C PHE A 56 12.97 24.94 -6.41
N VAL A 57 12.61 24.28 -7.51
CA VAL A 57 13.44 23.25 -8.13
C VAL A 57 13.85 23.65 -9.55
N PRO A 58 15.09 23.32 -9.97
CA PRO A 58 15.52 23.52 -11.34
C PRO A 58 14.63 22.78 -12.34
N MET A 59 14.41 23.40 -13.50
CA MET A 59 13.61 22.82 -14.59
C MET A 59 14.31 21.62 -15.24
N GLU A 60 15.64 21.70 -15.36
CA GLU A 60 16.50 20.62 -15.85
C GLU A 60 17.29 20.04 -14.69
N ARG A 61 17.24 18.71 -14.54
CA ARG A 61 17.89 17.97 -13.46
C ARG A 61 18.62 16.80 -14.08
N SER A 62 19.94 16.74 -13.92
CA SER A 62 20.80 15.65 -14.44
C SER A 62 21.32 14.75 -13.31
N THR A 63 20.56 14.62 -12.23
CA THR A 63 21.01 13.96 -10.99
C THR A 63 20.95 12.44 -11.05
N LEU A 64 20.27 11.87 -12.05
CA LEU A 64 20.12 10.43 -12.24
C LEU A 64 21.21 9.88 -13.17
N GLN A 65 22.47 10.26 -12.95
CA GLN A 65 23.56 9.52 -13.57
C GLN A 65 23.72 8.19 -12.82
N ALA A 66 23.59 7.08 -13.54
CA ALA A 66 23.89 5.75 -13.03
C ALA A 66 25.38 5.69 -12.65
N GLY A 67 25.67 6.01 -11.38
CA GLY A 67 27.00 6.05 -10.82
C GLY A 67 26.95 5.61 -9.36
N GLU A 68 27.23 4.32 -9.16
CA GLU A 68 27.50 3.62 -7.91
C GLU A 68 26.31 3.36 -6.95
N PRO A 69 26.11 2.11 -6.51
CA PRO A 69 25.17 1.81 -5.44
C PRO A 69 25.69 2.43 -4.14
N ALA A 70 24.98 3.43 -3.62
CA ALA A 70 25.11 3.78 -2.21
C ALA A 70 24.83 2.54 -1.36
N PRO A 71 25.64 2.24 -0.32
CA PRO A 71 25.44 1.08 0.53
C PRO A 71 24.26 1.32 1.46
N GLN A 72 23.04 1.17 0.94
CA GLN A 72 21.82 1.16 1.73
C GLN A 72 20.79 0.17 1.14
N GLU A 73 21.30 -0.96 0.63
CA GLU A 73 20.51 -2.17 0.42
C GLU A 73 20.85 -3.17 1.53
N MET A 74 20.11 -3.14 2.63
CA MET A 74 20.00 -4.35 3.46
C MET A 74 18.66 -4.56 4.18
N ASP A 75 17.66 -3.67 4.07
CA ASP A 75 16.41 -3.83 4.85
C ASP A 75 15.12 -4.07 4.04
N LEU A 76 15.01 -3.60 2.80
CA LEU A 76 13.77 -3.76 2.02
C LEU A 76 13.53 -5.18 1.51
N ARG A 77 14.60 -5.97 1.32
CA ARG A 77 14.51 -7.37 0.87
C ARG A 77 14.02 -8.30 2.00
N ALA A 78 14.30 -7.95 3.26
CA ALA A 78 13.81 -8.67 4.42
C ALA A 78 12.29 -8.47 4.63
N HIS A 79 11.78 -7.26 4.38
CA HIS A 79 10.35 -6.97 4.52
C HIS A 79 9.47 -7.65 3.45
N LEU A 80 9.94 -7.80 2.21
CA LEU A 80 9.17 -8.50 1.16
C LEU A 80 9.14 -10.02 1.39
N ALA A 81 10.22 -10.61 1.93
CA ALA A 81 10.27 -12.04 2.25
C ALA A 81 9.38 -12.41 3.45
N ALA A 82 9.27 -11.52 4.44
CA ALA A 82 8.41 -11.75 5.61
C ALA A 82 6.90 -11.73 5.29
N GLY A 83 6.47 -10.93 4.29
CA GLY A 83 5.06 -10.83 3.90
C GLY A 83 4.51 -12.03 3.12
N LEU A 84 5.36 -12.77 2.39
CA LEU A 84 4.96 -13.97 1.64
C LEU A 84 4.90 -15.24 2.52
N GLY A 85 5.64 -15.27 3.63
CA GLY A 85 5.63 -16.42 4.56
C GLY A 85 4.35 -16.54 5.40
N GLN A 86 3.58 -15.45 5.56
CA GLN A 86 2.35 -15.46 6.38
C GLN A 86 1.11 -15.98 5.66
N PHE A 87 1.13 -16.12 4.32
CA PHE A 87 0.01 -16.72 3.58
C PHE A 87 0.18 -18.22 3.32
N ALA A 88 1.41 -18.75 3.37
CA ALA A 88 1.67 -20.18 3.13
C ALA A 88 1.32 -21.05 4.36
N ALA A 89 1.51 -20.53 5.58
CA ALA A 89 1.24 -21.30 6.81
C ALA A 89 -0.26 -21.46 7.12
N ALA A 90 -1.16 -20.70 6.48
CA ALA A 90 -2.59 -20.74 6.75
C ALA A 90 -3.37 -21.73 5.86
N VAL A 91 -2.73 -22.40 4.89
CA VAL A 91 -3.40 -23.32 3.96
C VAL A 91 -3.16 -24.80 4.32
N GLU A 92 -2.19 -25.10 5.18
CA GLU A 92 -1.83 -26.48 5.55
C GLU A 92 -2.50 -27.00 6.84
N GLU A 93 -3.51 -26.29 7.38
CA GLU A 93 -4.30 -26.75 8.53
C GLU A 93 -5.79 -26.95 8.17
N VAL A 94 -6.10 -27.38 6.93
CA VAL A 94 -7.50 -27.61 6.50
C VAL A 94 -7.74 -29.02 5.91
N ILE A 95 -6.75 -29.91 5.93
CA ILE A 95 -6.91 -31.31 5.44
C ILE A 95 -6.77 -32.29 6.60
N ALA A 96 -7.68 -32.20 7.57
CA ALA A 96 -7.99 -33.30 8.47
C ALA A 96 -9.40 -33.82 8.14
N PRO A 97 -9.61 -35.14 7.99
CA PRO A 97 -10.92 -35.69 7.66
C PRO A 97 -11.93 -35.42 8.80
N PRO A 98 -13.20 -35.11 8.48
CA PRO A 98 -14.18 -34.72 9.49
C PRO A 98 -14.52 -35.89 10.41
N LYS A 99 -14.34 -35.69 11.72
CA LYS A 99 -14.82 -36.58 12.78
C LYS A 99 -16.34 -36.40 12.91
N PRO A 100 -17.16 -37.46 13.02
CA PRO A 100 -18.60 -37.34 13.15
C PRO A 100 -18.96 -36.54 14.43
N PRO A 101 -20.01 -35.69 14.40
CA PRO A 101 -20.37 -34.85 15.53
C PRO A 101 -20.87 -35.71 16.70
N GLU A 102 -20.25 -35.52 17.87
CA GLU A 102 -20.76 -35.99 19.16
C GLU A 102 -22.05 -35.21 19.50
N PRO A 103 -23.08 -35.85 20.08
CA PRO A 103 -24.31 -35.16 20.44
C PRO A 103 -24.01 -34.12 21.51
N THR A 104 -24.26 -32.86 21.17
CA THR A 104 -24.33 -31.77 22.12
C THR A 104 -25.46 -32.10 23.10
N VAL A 105 -25.11 -32.22 24.37
CA VAL A 105 -26.06 -32.28 25.47
C VAL A 105 -26.88 -31.00 25.36
N GLU A 106 -28.19 -31.15 25.14
CA GLU A 106 -29.14 -30.05 25.22
C GLU A 106 -29.00 -29.46 26.64
N GLU A 107 -28.46 -28.25 26.73
CA GLU A 107 -28.65 -27.44 27.93
C GLU A 107 -30.16 -27.21 28.02
N GLU A 108 -30.82 -27.97 28.91
CA GLU A 108 -32.17 -27.69 29.39
C GLU A 108 -32.19 -26.22 29.83
N PHE A 109 -32.80 -25.38 29.00
CA PHE A 109 -33.30 -24.09 29.46
C PHE A 109 -34.36 -24.39 30.51
N ASP A 110 -33.96 -24.29 31.78
CA ASP A 110 -34.86 -24.43 32.91
C ASP A 110 -35.85 -23.25 32.87
N ASP A 111 -37.15 -23.53 32.89
CA ASP A 111 -38.23 -22.51 32.79
C ASP A 111 -38.20 -21.49 33.96
N ASP A 112 -37.32 -21.70 34.94
CA ASP A 112 -37.10 -20.83 36.11
C ASP A 112 -36.29 -19.54 35.80
N ASP A 113 -35.62 -19.42 34.65
CA ASP A 113 -34.84 -18.20 34.31
C ASP A 113 -35.71 -17.03 33.79
N ILE A 114 -36.99 -17.26 33.49
CA ILE A 114 -37.90 -16.25 32.92
C ILE A 114 -38.51 -15.30 33.97
N GLU A 115 -38.53 -15.66 35.26
CA GLU A 115 -39.16 -14.83 36.30
C GLU A 115 -38.25 -13.70 36.86
N ALA A 116 -36.95 -13.71 36.54
CA ALA A 116 -36.03 -12.69 37.04
C ALA A 116 -36.18 -11.31 36.35
N TRP A 117 -37.05 -11.18 35.36
CA TRP A 117 -37.25 -9.97 34.55
C TRP A 117 -38.72 -9.51 34.46
N SER A 118 -39.58 -9.90 35.41
CA SER A 118 -40.96 -9.37 35.53
C SER A 118 -41.17 -8.52 36.77
#